data_AF-A0A836X0H7-F1
#
_entry.id   AF-A0A836X0H7-F1
#
_cell.length_a   1.000
_cell.length_b   1.000
_cell.length_c   1.000
_cell.angle_alpha   90.00
_cell.angle_beta   90.00
_cell.angle_gamma   90.00
#
_symmetry.space_group_name_H-M   'P 1'
#
loop_
_entity.id
_entity.type
_entity.pdbx_description
1 polymer ?
#
loop_
_entity_poly.entity_id
_entity_poly.type
_entity_poly.pdbx_seq_one_letter_code
_entity_poly.pdbx_strand_id
1 'polypeptide(L)'
;MRVGQHDNFVRVVLDFNHRTEYSSGFDPDGRMILRLLSAKAVPKRRRLGADNTPISRIEITASPDGNGSIVAIESDGPISNKVFALTPDEIGSHRIVIELAPLPSLND
;
A
#
# COMPACT_ATOMS: atom_id res chain seq x y z
N MET A 1 5.64 -6.48 5.99
CA MET A 1 4.73 -6.41 4.83
C MET A 1 4.34 -7.80 4.37
N ARG A 2 3.03 -8.03 4.32
CA ARG A 2 2.36 -9.20 3.74
C ARG A 2 1.53 -8.71 2.54
N VAL A 3 1.46 -9.51 1.47
CA VAL A 3 0.69 -9.19 0.26
C VAL A 3 -0.17 -10.40 -0.07
N GLY A 4 -1.48 -10.20 -0.14
CA GLY A 4 -2.46 -11.20 -0.58
C GLY A 4 -3.07 -10.77 -1.91
N GLN A 5 -3.09 -11.67 -2.88
CA GLN A 5 -3.81 -11.47 -4.15
C GLN A 5 -5.17 -12.14 -4.03
N HIS A 6 -6.23 -11.40 -4.35
CA HIS A 6 -7.60 -11.87 -4.42
C HIS A 6 -8.13 -11.66 -5.84
N ASP A 7 -9.26 -12.28 -6.17
CA ASP A 7 -9.79 -12.30 -7.54
C ASP A 7 -9.93 -10.92 -8.17
N ASN A 8 -10.27 -9.89 -7.38
CA ASN A 8 -10.53 -8.53 -7.88
C ASN A 8 -9.72 -7.43 -7.16
N PHE A 9 -8.83 -7.79 -6.23
CA PHE A 9 -8.02 -6.80 -5.52
C PHE A 9 -6.73 -7.39 -4.94
N VAL A 10 -5.73 -6.54 -4.72
CA VAL A 10 -4.54 -6.84 -3.94
C VAL A 10 -4.67 -6.21 -2.57
N ARG A 11 -4.41 -7.00 -1.51
CA ARG A 11 -4.33 -6.50 -0.13
C ARG A 11 -2.88 -6.46 0.33
N VAL A 12 -2.42 -5.29 0.75
CA VAL A 12 -1.13 -5.08 1.39
C VAL A 12 -1.37 -4.83 2.87
N VAL A 13 -0.67 -5.58 3.73
CA VAL A 13 -0.76 -5.42 5.19
C VAL A 13 0.62 -5.09 5.74
N LEU A 14 0.67 -4.00 6.49
CA LEU A 14 1.83 -3.51 7.21
C LEU A 14 1.54 -3.63 8.71
N ASP A 15 2.39 -4.36 9.42
CA ASP A 15 2.26 -4.60 10.86
C ASP A 15 3.24 -3.69 11.61
N PHE A 16 2.75 -3.02 12.66
CA PHE A 16 3.52 -2.11 13.51
C PHE A 16 3.30 -2.42 14.99
N ASN A 17 4.36 -2.26 15.78
CA ASN A 17 4.34 -2.50 17.23
C ASN A 17 3.76 -1.30 18.02
N HIS A 18 3.49 -0.19 17.34
CA HIS A 18 2.94 1.03 17.92
C HIS A 18 2.00 1.68 16.90
N ARG A 19 1.16 2.60 17.37
CA ARG A 19 0.32 3.41 16.49
C ARG A 19 1.21 4.17 15.51
N THR A 20 0.94 3.99 14.22
CA THR A 20 1.65 4.62 13.12
C THR A 20 0.70 5.51 12.36
N GLU A 21 1.04 6.78 12.26
CA GLU A 21 0.35 7.74 11.42
C GLU A 21 0.79 7.60 9.97
N TYR A 22 -0.12 7.92 9.05
CA TYR A 22 0.14 7.80 7.63
C TYR A 22 -0.62 8.83 6.82
N SER A 23 -0.12 9.09 5.61
CA SER A 23 -0.85 9.79 4.56
C SER A 23 -0.75 9.00 3.26
N SER A 24 -1.79 9.04 2.45
CA SER A 24 -1.81 8.36 1.15
C SER A 24 -2.26 9.30 0.05
N GLY A 25 -1.70 9.14 -1.15
CA GLY A 25 -2.11 9.87 -2.34
C GLY A 25 -1.52 9.23 -3.58
N PHE A 26 -1.78 9.84 -4.73
CA PHE A 26 -1.14 9.48 -5.99
C PHE A 26 -0.08 10.52 -6.33
N ASP A 27 1.06 10.07 -6.85
CA ASP A 27 2.07 10.97 -7.41
C ASP A 27 1.73 11.36 -8.86
N PRO A 28 2.46 12.30 -9.48
CA PRO A 28 2.22 12.71 -10.87
C PRO A 28 2.38 11.58 -11.90
N ASP A 29 3.11 10.52 -11.56
CA ASP A 29 3.31 9.34 -12.41
C ASP A 29 2.15 8.33 -12.26
N GLY A 30 1.14 8.64 -11.43
CA GLY A 30 0.00 7.78 -11.16
C GLY A 30 0.28 6.64 -10.18
N ARG A 31 1.45 6.63 -9.52
CA ARG A 31 1.76 5.62 -8.49
C ARG A 31 1.04 5.97 -7.21
N MET A 32 0.47 4.96 -6.55
CA MET A 32 -0.04 5.17 -5.19
C MET A 32 1.15 5.22 -4.22
N ILE A 33 1.19 6.29 -3.42
CA ILE A 33 2.18 6.52 -2.39
C ILE A 33 1.50 6.52 -1.03
N LEU A 34 2.00 5.69 -0.11
CA LEU A 34 1.68 5.73 1.31
C LEU A 34 2.93 6.19 2.07
N ARG A 35 2.84 7.32 2.76
CA ARG A 35 3.89 7.82 3.66
C ARG A 35 3.58 7.35 5.07
N LEU A 36 4.53 6.65 5.68
CA LEU A 36 4.48 6.23 7.07
C LEU A 36 5.25 7.25 7.90
N LEU A 37 4.54 8.00 8.75
CA LEU A 37 5.12 9.09 9.53
C LEU A 37 5.75 8.52 10.80
N SER A 38 7.03 8.86 11.03
CA SER A 38 7.82 8.42 12.19
C SER A 38 7.98 6.89 12.34
N ALA A 39 7.52 6.10 11.37
CA ALA A 39 7.65 4.65 11.38
C ALA A 39 8.64 4.18 10.32
N LYS A 40 9.71 3.53 10.77
CA LYS A 40 10.72 2.93 9.90
C LYS A 40 10.33 1.49 9.60
N ALA A 41 9.99 1.22 8.35
CA ALA A 41 9.77 -0.12 7.85
C ALA A 41 11.06 -0.64 7.18
N VAL A 42 11.29 -1.94 7.30
CA VAL A 42 12.41 -2.60 6.61
C VAL A 42 12.20 -2.49 5.10
N PRO A 43 13.18 -1.96 4.33
CA PRO A 43 13.06 -1.88 2.89
C PRO A 43 12.74 -3.24 2.28
N LYS A 44 11.75 -3.28 1.40
CA LYS A 44 11.26 -4.53 0.81
C LYS A 44 10.60 -4.24 -0.52
N ARG A 45 10.94 -5.03 -1.54
CA ARG A 45 10.32 -4.97 -2.86
C ARG A 45 9.57 -6.26 -3.15
N ARG A 46 8.39 -6.16 -3.74
CA ARG A 46 7.57 -7.27 -4.22
C ARG A 46 7.10 -6.97 -5.63
N ARG A 47 7.48 -7.81 -6.58
CA ARG A 47 6.88 -7.83 -7.93
C ARG A 47 5.65 -8.73 -7.89
N LEU A 48 4.59 -8.31 -8.58
CA LEU A 48 3.36 -9.07 -8.73
C LEU A 48 3.25 -9.55 -10.19
N GLY A 49 2.55 -10.67 -10.38
CA GLY A 49 2.27 -11.21 -11.71
C GLY A 49 1.17 -10.41 -12.39
N ALA A 50 1.03 -10.59 -13.71
CA ALA A 50 -0.06 -10.00 -14.51
C ALA A 50 -1.39 -10.75 -14.29
N ASP A 51 -1.74 -10.96 -13.02
CA ASP A 51 -3.01 -11.58 -12.63
C ASP A 51 -4.16 -10.57 -12.80
N ASN A 52 -5.33 -10.83 -12.21
CA ASN A 52 -6.57 -10.05 -12.32
C ASN A 52 -6.51 -8.59 -11.82
N THR A 53 -5.32 -8.06 -11.49
CA THR A 53 -5.14 -6.66 -11.07
C THR A 53 -3.98 -6.03 -11.84
N PRO A 54 -4.05 -4.73 -12.17
CA PRO A 54 -2.97 -4.03 -12.87
C PRO A 54 -1.78 -3.71 -11.95
N ILE A 55 -1.72 -4.23 -10.71
CA ILE A 55 -0.63 -3.92 -9.79
C ILE A 55 0.62 -4.70 -10.19
N SER A 56 1.70 -4.01 -10.56
CA SER A 56 2.92 -4.64 -11.05
C SER A 56 4.04 -4.67 -9.99
N ARG A 57 4.06 -3.71 -9.06
CA ARG A 57 5.09 -3.64 -8.01
C ARG A 57 4.60 -2.95 -6.75
N ILE A 58 5.09 -3.44 -5.60
CA ILE A 58 5.00 -2.76 -4.30
C ILE A 58 6.40 -2.67 -3.71
N GLU A 59 6.79 -1.48 -3.27
CA GLU A 59 8.11 -1.22 -2.71
C GLU A 59 8.02 -0.38 -1.44
N ILE A 60 8.79 -0.76 -0.42
CA ILE A 60 9.01 -0.01 0.81
C ILE A 60 10.43 0.55 0.77
N THR A 61 10.57 1.86 0.94
CA THR A 61 11.85 2.57 1.03
C THR A 61 11.87 3.49 2.26
N ALA A 62 13.06 3.93 2.64
CA ALA A 62 13.19 5.01 3.62
C ALA A 62 12.66 6.32 3.02
N SER A 63 11.98 7.13 3.83
CA SER A 63 11.56 8.46 3.40
C SER A 63 12.80 9.36 3.19
N PRO A 64 12.87 10.17 2.11
CA PRO A 64 13.99 11.07 1.86
C PRO A 64 14.21 12.14 2.94
N ASP A 65 13.14 12.53 3.64
CA ASP A 65 13.20 13.46 4.78
C ASP A 65 13.75 12.82 6.07
N GLY A 66 14.07 11.52 6.02
CA GLY A 66 14.55 10.74 7.15
C GLY A 66 13.48 10.39 8.19
N ASN A 67 12.26 10.89 8.03
CA ASN A 67 11.18 10.75 9.01
C ASN A 67 10.16 9.67 8.61
N GLY A 68 10.65 8.42 8.57
CA GLY A 68 9.82 7.23 8.39
C GLY A 68 10.10 6.48 7.09
N SER A 69 9.04 5.99 6.46
CA SER A 69 9.16 5.13 5.27
C SER A 69 8.07 5.45 4.24
N ILE A 70 8.36 5.14 2.99
CA ILE A 70 7.42 5.29 1.88
C ILE A 70 7.08 3.90 1.36
N VAL A 71 5.80 3.64 1.14
CA VAL A 71 5.33 2.50 0.36
C VAL A 71 4.83 3.02 -0.98
N ALA A 72 5.54 2.68 -2.05
CA ALA A 72 5.19 3.01 -3.42
C ALA A 72 4.57 1.78 -4.09
N ILE A 73 3.48 2.00 -4.82
CA ILE A 73 2.74 0.97 -5.55
C ILE A 73 2.65 1.41 -7.00
N GLU A 74 3.25 0.61 -7.87
CA GLU A 74 3.20 0.78 -9.32
C GLU A 74 2.07 -0.07 -9.89
N SER A 75 1.31 0.49 -10.83
CA SER A 75 0.29 -0.20 -11.59
C SER A 75 0.38 0.12 -13.07
N ASP A 76 0.05 -0.87 -13.90
CA ASP A 76 0.05 -0.78 -15.37
C ASP A 76 -1.30 -0.25 -15.89
N GLY A 77 -2.15 0.26 -14.99
CA GLY A 77 -3.49 0.77 -15.28
C GLY A 77 -4.10 1.50 -14.07
N PRO A 78 -5.26 2.14 -14.26
CA PRO A 78 -5.92 2.92 -13.21
C PRO A 78 -6.44 2.00 -12.11
N ILE A 79 -6.26 2.43 -10.87
CA ILE A 79 -6.65 1.68 -9.67
C ILE A 79 -7.42 2.56 -8.70
N SER A 80 -8.31 1.92 -7.95
CA SER A 80 -8.89 2.49 -6.74
C SER A 80 -8.14 1.95 -5.54
N ASN A 81 -7.98 2.79 -4.51
CA ASN A 81 -7.33 2.40 -3.27
C ASN A 81 -8.25 2.65 -2.07
N LYS A 82 -8.17 1.76 -1.11
CA LYS A 82 -8.73 1.96 0.23
C LYS A 82 -7.63 1.74 1.25
N VAL A 83 -7.37 2.75 2.08
CA VAL A 83 -6.36 2.68 3.13
C VAL A 83 -7.02 2.89 4.48
N PHE A 84 -6.83 1.95 5.39
CA PHE A 84 -7.37 2.04 6.75
C PHE A 84 -6.39 1.43 7.76
N ALA A 85 -6.48 1.91 9.00
CA ALA A 85 -5.77 1.30 10.11
C ALA A 85 -6.70 0.36 10.88
N LEU A 86 -6.12 -0.74 11.37
CA LEU A 86 -6.72 -1.54 12.42
C LEU A 86 -5.93 -1.30 13.70
N THR A 87 -6.62 -0.96 14.79
CA THR A 87 -5.97 -0.62 16.06
C THR A 87 -5.68 -1.87 16.90
N PRO A 88 -4.75 -1.79 17.86
CA PRO A 88 -4.44 -2.91 18.75
C PRO A 88 -5.67 -3.47 19.48
N ASP A 89 -6.67 -2.64 19.78
CA ASP A 89 -7.90 -3.08 20.43
C ASP A 89 -8.73 -4.04 19.54
N GLU A 90 -8.55 -3.98 18.22
CA GLU A 90 -9.25 -4.83 17.26
C GLU A 90 -8.50 -6.15 16.98
N ILE A 91 -7.16 -6.14 17.05
CA ILE A 91 -6.32 -7.23 16.49
C ILE A 91 -4.97 -7.46 17.20
N GLY A 92 -4.73 -6.83 18.35
CA GLY A 92 -3.50 -6.99 19.16
C GLY A 92 -2.23 -6.31 18.61
N SER A 93 -2.32 -5.59 17.50
CA SER A 93 -1.22 -4.84 16.87
C SER A 93 -1.76 -3.67 16.05
N HIS A 94 -0.97 -2.64 15.78
CA HIS A 94 -1.40 -1.62 14.83
C HIS A 94 -1.11 -2.11 13.41
N ARG A 95 -2.13 -2.16 12.55
CA ARG A 95 -1.95 -2.53 11.14
C ARG A 95 -2.41 -1.41 10.23
N ILE A 96 -1.68 -1.18 9.16
CA ILE A 96 -2.17 -0.39 8.03
C ILE A 96 -2.47 -1.37 6.90
N VAL A 97 -3.71 -1.32 6.42
CA VAL A 97 -4.21 -2.17 5.34
C VAL A 97 -4.47 -1.29 4.13
N ILE A 98 -3.94 -1.73 2.99
CA ILE A 98 -4.17 -1.13 1.68
C ILE A 98 -4.88 -2.16 0.82
N GLU A 99 -6.04 -1.83 0.30
CA GLU A 99 -6.74 -2.61 -0.71
C GLU A 99 -6.69 -1.86 -2.04
N LEU A 100 -6.28 -2.58 -3.09
CA LEU A 100 -6.03 -2.04 -4.42
C LEU A 100 -6.87 -2.82 -5.41
N ALA A 101 -7.83 -2.18 -6.05
CA ALA A 101 -8.68 -2.80 -7.05
C ALA A 101 -8.53 -2.07 -8.40
N PRO A 102 -8.64 -2.78 -9.54
CA PRO A 102 -8.76 -2.12 -10.84
C PRO A 102 -9.93 -1.12 -10.79
N LEU A 103 -9.74 0.09 -11.33
CA LEU A 103 -10.91 0.94 -11.60
C LEU A 103 -11.70 0.30 -12.74
N PRO A 104 -13.04 0.17 -12.61
CA PRO A 104 -13.84 -0.31 -13.72
C PRO A 104 -13.63 0.61 -14.92
N SER A 105 -13.39 0.02 -16.09
CA SER A 105 -13.37 0.76 -17.34
C SER A 105 -14.72 1.45 -17.50
N LEU A 106 -14.74 2.79 -17.48
CA LEU A 106 -15.87 3.58 -17.94
C LEU A 106 -15.95 3.41 -19.46
N ASN A 107 -16.49 2.28 -19.90
CA ASN A 107 -16.94 2.14 -21.28
C ASN A 107 -18.34 2.76 -21.34
N ASP A 108 -18.43 4.00 -21.83
CA ASP A 108 -19.62 4.53 -22.50
C ASP A 108 -19.65 4.04 -23.96
#